data_AF-A0ABC8QEK1-F1
#
_entry.id   AF-A0ABC8QEK1-F1
#
_cell.length_a   1.000
_cell.length_b   1.000
_cell.length_c   1.000
_cell.angle_alpha   90.00
_cell.angle_beta   90.00
_cell.angle_gamma   90.00
#
_symmetry.space_group_name_H-M   'P 1'
#
loop_
_entity.id
_entity.type
_entity.pdbx_description
1 polymer ?
#
loop_
_entity_poly.entity_id
_entity_poly.type
_entity_poly.pdbx_seq_one_letter_code
_entity_poly.pdbx_strand_id
1 'polypeptide(L)'
;MDAAEKHEKRYRAVIQKSWDAFLRLSALEEWAIAKDLPVSFVRAFPWDGDGDAPPHERQFIHYLLISFRIGDLFKENAGDHAIARYAERLGASKSDREAAALVMVAEMDRRILCAVFDGELTLYDSAFLPIDVAGERKNYEAHPEYYLRSIESRSQGTETETPVQTIVPLSSCPVALPNKPLLTADGLAQAIAFAMVEIPDDEILTTVKKAVPAGAGVSHIESLTSDDWRLIREICGGNPPAPCSRAGFESYWAKFNAATNRPAWSLEPKFRYSDAMVKAQNAHNEIYLQHREQIGQWVRDGKLSLVTSAGIETTNPDEGCIRIADAKAYLDQYCIPYRDTEETAEGTGNSLSVNGKLAFVESGARGVGSSAAAIQETPQERRQRVTAVVARHGGNMAAAARELGITGERVRQLVTPKSKSSRTATNPNDPFNRTPLTKSKRTK
;
A
#
# COMPACT_ATOMS: atom_id res chain seq x y z
N MET A 1 6.98 -4.41 -27.98
CA MET A 1 6.61 -3.42 -26.95
C MET A 1 7.22 -2.09 -27.35
N ASP A 2 6.40 -1.05 -27.44
CA ASP A 2 6.87 0.32 -27.67
C ASP A 2 7.62 0.83 -26.42
N ALA A 3 8.64 1.66 -26.63
CA ALA A 3 9.38 2.32 -25.57
C ALA A 3 8.47 3.14 -24.64
N ALA A 4 7.39 3.75 -25.15
CA ALA A 4 6.46 4.51 -24.33
C ALA A 4 5.66 3.60 -23.38
N GLU A 5 5.21 2.44 -23.86
CA GLU A 5 4.52 1.44 -23.03
C GLU A 5 5.46 0.84 -21.96
N LYS A 6 6.71 0.53 -22.34
CA LYS A 6 7.75 0.13 -21.39
C LYS A 6 7.99 1.21 -20.33
N HIS A 7 7.89 2.48 -20.72
CA HIS A 7 8.10 3.61 -19.84
C HIS A 7 6.95 3.79 -18.85
N GLU A 8 5.71 3.69 -19.32
CA GLU A 8 4.51 3.89 -18.50
C GLU A 8 4.34 2.80 -17.44
N LYS A 9 4.77 1.57 -17.71
CA LYS A 9 4.50 0.41 -16.84
C LYS A 9 5.58 0.10 -15.81
N ARG A 10 6.60 0.96 -15.66
CA ARG A 10 7.69 0.79 -14.68
C ARG A 10 7.23 0.72 -13.23
N TYR A 11 6.15 1.42 -12.89
CA TYR A 11 5.56 1.38 -11.55
C TYR A 11 5.26 -0.05 -11.07
N ARG A 12 4.97 -0.98 -11.99
CA ARG A 12 4.65 -2.38 -11.65
C ARG A 12 5.81 -3.13 -11.03
N ALA A 13 7.05 -2.74 -11.32
CA ALA A 13 8.22 -3.37 -10.73
C ALA A 13 8.37 -3.05 -9.24
N VAL A 14 7.84 -1.91 -8.79
CA VAL A 14 8.03 -1.39 -7.43
C VAL A 14 6.74 -1.39 -6.60
N ILE A 15 5.58 -1.64 -7.20
CA ILE A 15 4.27 -1.59 -6.51
C ILE A 15 4.18 -2.51 -5.29
N GLN A 16 4.78 -3.71 -5.34
CA GLN A 16 4.79 -4.61 -4.18
C GLN A 16 5.61 -4.05 -3.03
N LYS A 17 6.68 -3.29 -3.31
CA LYS A 17 7.49 -2.63 -2.28
C LYS A 17 6.77 -1.45 -1.65
N SER A 18 5.74 -0.90 -2.29
CA SER A 18 5.06 0.29 -1.78
C SER A 18 3.91 -0.01 -0.83
N TRP A 19 3.48 -1.27 -0.69
CA TRP A 19 2.29 -1.63 0.11
C TRP A 19 2.39 -1.29 1.59
N ASP A 20 3.59 -1.34 2.17
CA ASP A 20 3.85 -1.04 3.59
C ASP A 20 4.97 0.01 3.72
N ALA A 21 5.08 0.87 2.71
CA ALA A 21 6.15 1.84 2.60
C ALA A 21 5.66 3.27 2.82
N PHE A 22 6.62 4.10 3.21
CA PHE A 22 6.44 5.49 3.50
C PHE A 22 7.23 6.34 2.51
N LEU A 23 6.76 7.56 2.28
CA LEU A 23 7.44 8.58 1.49
C LEU A 23 7.67 9.80 2.36
N ARG A 24 8.83 10.44 2.22
CA ARG A 24 9.09 11.70 2.92
C ARG A 24 8.26 12.81 2.29
N LEU A 25 7.43 13.47 3.10
CA LEU A 25 6.48 14.51 2.67
C LEU A 25 7.18 15.67 1.95
N SER A 26 8.33 16.12 2.46
CA SER A 26 9.09 17.21 1.83
C SER A 26 9.62 16.82 0.44
N ALA A 27 10.12 15.59 0.28
CA ALA A 27 10.61 15.09 -1.00
C ALA A 27 9.46 14.93 -2.01
N LEU A 28 8.28 14.48 -1.56
CA LEU A 28 7.07 14.44 -2.38
C LEU A 28 6.65 15.82 -2.85
N GLU A 29 6.64 16.82 -1.96
CA GLU A 29 6.28 18.20 -2.31
C GLU A 29 7.28 18.81 -3.30
N GLU A 30 8.59 18.67 -3.03
CA GLU A 30 9.64 19.15 -3.93
C GLU A 30 9.54 18.50 -5.32
N TRP A 31 9.29 17.19 -5.36
CA TRP A 31 9.07 16.47 -6.60
C TRP A 31 7.81 16.95 -7.33
N ALA A 32 6.70 17.16 -6.60
CA ALA A 32 5.45 17.64 -7.17
C ALA A 32 5.60 19.02 -7.82
N ILE A 33 6.30 19.94 -7.14
CA ILE A 33 6.62 21.28 -7.64
C ILE A 33 7.51 21.16 -8.89
N ALA A 34 8.55 20.32 -8.84
CA ALA A 34 9.47 20.13 -9.96
C ALA A 34 8.79 19.56 -11.22
N LYS A 35 7.70 18.80 -11.05
CA LYS A 35 6.91 18.20 -12.13
C LYS A 35 5.65 19.01 -12.49
N ASP A 36 5.46 20.20 -11.91
CA ASP A 36 4.30 21.08 -12.11
C ASP A 36 2.96 20.32 -11.92
N LEU A 37 2.88 19.53 -10.84
CA LEU A 37 1.68 18.77 -10.54
C LEU A 37 0.61 19.66 -9.90
N PRO A 38 -0.68 19.46 -10.22
CA PRO A 38 -1.78 20.28 -9.70
C PRO A 38 -2.20 19.88 -8.27
N VAL A 39 -1.24 19.49 -7.43
CA VAL A 39 -1.46 19.02 -6.06
C VAL A 39 -0.38 19.55 -5.13
N SER A 40 -0.74 19.80 -3.88
CA SER A 40 0.21 20.05 -2.79
C SER A 40 0.01 18.98 -1.73
N PHE A 41 1.03 18.15 -1.55
CA PHE A 41 1.07 17.10 -0.54
C PHE A 41 1.13 17.70 0.85
N VAL A 42 1.83 18.83 1.04
CA VAL A 42 1.84 19.54 2.33
C VAL A 42 0.43 20.01 2.72
N ARG A 43 -0.38 20.45 1.75
CA ARG A 43 -1.80 20.76 2.00
C ARG A 43 -2.66 19.53 2.24
N ALA A 44 -2.36 18.40 1.58
CA ALA A 44 -3.07 17.14 1.78
C ALA A 44 -2.81 16.53 3.16
N PHE A 45 -1.65 16.81 3.75
CA PHE A 45 -1.20 16.29 5.04
C PHE A 45 -0.75 17.42 5.98
N PRO A 46 -1.67 18.29 6.42
CA PRO A 46 -1.33 19.41 7.30
C PRO A 46 -0.88 18.91 8.67
N TRP A 47 0.08 19.63 9.26
CA TRP A 47 0.48 19.48 10.65
C TRP A 47 -0.13 20.60 11.48
N ASP A 48 -0.93 20.24 12.49
CA ASP A 48 -1.68 21.14 13.36
C ASP A 48 -1.15 21.16 14.81
N GLY A 49 -0.08 20.42 15.11
CA GLY A 49 0.46 20.30 16.46
C GLY A 49 1.43 21.41 16.88
N ASP A 50 1.71 21.46 18.19
CA ASP A 50 2.58 22.46 18.80
C ASP A 50 4.05 22.30 18.37
N GLY A 51 4.62 23.34 17.74
CA GLY A 51 6.04 23.43 17.38
C GLY A 51 6.28 24.04 16.01
N ASP A 52 7.52 24.47 15.74
CA ASP A 52 7.89 25.10 14.46
C ASP A 52 8.02 24.10 13.30
N ALA A 53 8.08 22.79 13.60
CA ALA A 53 8.18 21.73 12.60
C ALA A 53 7.51 20.42 13.08
N PRO A 54 6.97 19.59 12.16
CA PRO A 54 6.43 18.29 12.51
C PRO A 54 7.53 17.36 13.06
N PRO A 55 7.21 16.52 14.07
CA PRO A 55 8.14 15.51 14.57
C PRO A 55 8.56 14.56 13.45
N HIS A 56 9.72 13.92 13.60
CA HIS A 56 10.36 13.14 12.53
C HIS A 56 9.41 12.11 11.88
N GLU A 57 8.64 11.36 12.68
CA GLU A 57 7.68 10.37 12.17
C GLU A 57 6.58 11.00 11.28
N ARG A 58 6.12 12.22 11.62
CA ARG A 58 5.11 12.97 10.85
C ARG A 58 5.65 13.55 9.53
N GLN A 59 6.95 13.43 9.28
CA GLN A 59 7.57 13.80 8.00
C GLN A 59 7.45 12.68 6.96
N PHE A 60 7.00 11.49 7.37
CA PHE A 60 6.81 10.33 6.50
C PHE A 60 5.32 10.01 6.40
N ILE A 61 4.85 9.83 5.17
CA ILE A 61 3.45 9.52 4.87
C ILE A 61 3.39 8.13 4.27
N HIS A 62 2.54 7.28 4.83
CA HIS A 62 2.29 5.96 4.29
C HIS A 62 1.76 6.08 2.85
N TYR A 63 2.34 5.33 1.91
CA TYR A 63 2.04 5.44 0.49
C TYR A 63 0.54 5.34 0.20
N LEU A 64 -0.17 4.38 0.80
CA LEU A 64 -1.61 4.21 0.59
C LEU A 64 -2.45 5.41 1.06
N LEU A 65 -1.98 6.19 2.03
CA LEU A 65 -2.70 7.37 2.51
C LEU A 65 -2.72 8.51 1.48
N ILE A 66 -1.74 8.53 0.59
CA ILE A 66 -1.61 9.51 -0.48
C ILE A 66 -2.82 9.44 -1.41
N SER A 67 -3.19 8.24 -1.85
CA SER A 67 -4.29 7.99 -2.76
C SER A 67 -5.63 8.45 -2.17
N PHE A 68 -5.83 8.28 -0.85
CA PHE A 68 -7.04 8.74 -0.16
C PHE A 68 -7.14 10.27 -0.10
N ARG A 69 -6.06 10.96 0.23
CA ARG A 69 -6.09 12.42 0.46
C ARG A 69 -6.05 13.25 -0.82
N ILE A 70 -5.35 12.77 -1.84
CA ILE A 70 -5.18 13.53 -3.09
C ILE A 70 -6.48 13.66 -3.86
N GLY A 71 -7.29 12.61 -3.90
CA GLY A 71 -8.60 12.65 -4.58
C GLY A 71 -9.47 13.77 -4.02
N ASP A 72 -9.63 13.81 -2.70
CA ASP A 72 -10.43 14.83 -2.03
C ASP A 72 -9.86 16.25 -2.23
N LEU A 73 -8.54 16.41 -2.05
CA LEU A 73 -7.90 17.71 -2.25
C LEU A 73 -8.07 18.21 -3.70
N PHE A 74 -7.97 17.31 -4.67
CA PHE A 74 -8.16 17.65 -6.08
C PHE A 74 -9.61 18.05 -6.36
N LYS A 75 -10.60 17.34 -5.81
CA LYS A 75 -12.02 17.72 -5.94
C LYS A 75 -12.29 19.11 -5.42
N GLU A 76 -11.69 19.47 -4.28
CA GLU A 76 -11.95 20.75 -3.62
C GLU A 76 -11.24 21.92 -4.30
N ASN A 77 -10.00 21.71 -4.75
CA ASN A 77 -9.11 22.82 -5.11
C ASN A 77 -8.82 22.93 -6.61
N ALA A 78 -9.10 21.91 -7.41
CA ALA A 78 -8.84 21.97 -8.85
C ALA A 78 -9.83 22.92 -9.55
N GLY A 79 -9.31 23.73 -10.47
CA GLY A 79 -10.14 24.57 -11.34
C GLY A 79 -10.94 23.73 -12.33
N ASP A 80 -12.06 24.29 -12.82
CA ASP A 80 -13.02 23.56 -13.66
C ASP A 80 -12.40 23.00 -14.96
N HIS A 81 -11.38 23.67 -15.50
CA HIS A 81 -10.64 23.15 -16.66
C HIS A 81 -9.89 21.84 -16.35
N ALA A 82 -9.28 21.73 -15.17
CA ALA A 82 -8.60 20.53 -14.73
C ALA A 82 -9.61 19.40 -14.44
N ILE A 83 -10.72 19.72 -13.75
CA ILE A 83 -11.82 18.77 -13.53
C ILE A 83 -12.32 18.20 -14.86
N ALA A 84 -12.64 19.06 -15.83
CA ALA A 84 -13.10 18.64 -17.15
C ALA A 84 -12.11 17.70 -17.85
N ARG A 85 -10.83 18.07 -17.86
CA ARG A 85 -9.77 17.27 -18.49
C ARG A 85 -9.65 15.86 -17.91
N TYR A 86 -9.75 15.72 -16.58
CA TYR A 86 -9.64 14.42 -15.93
C TYR A 86 -10.94 13.61 -16.05
N ALA A 87 -12.11 14.25 -15.91
CA ALA A 87 -13.41 13.58 -16.05
C ALA A 87 -13.65 13.03 -17.46
N GLU A 88 -13.26 13.77 -18.51
CA GLU A 88 -13.40 13.35 -19.91
C GLU A 88 -12.70 12.02 -20.22
N ARG A 89 -11.63 11.66 -19.49
CA ARG A 89 -10.91 10.40 -19.67
C ARG A 89 -11.74 9.17 -19.33
N LEU A 90 -12.72 9.31 -18.44
CA LEU A 90 -13.73 8.28 -18.15
C LEU A 90 -15.01 8.43 -18.98
N GLY A 91 -15.06 9.42 -19.89
CA GLY A 91 -16.29 9.74 -20.62
C GLY A 91 -17.39 10.35 -19.75
N ALA A 92 -17.03 10.84 -18.55
CA ALA A 92 -17.96 11.50 -17.64
C ALA A 92 -18.26 12.94 -18.07
N SER A 93 -19.22 13.58 -17.38
CA SER A 93 -19.50 15.00 -17.58
C SER A 93 -18.27 15.85 -17.26
N LYS A 94 -18.07 16.96 -17.98
CA LYS A 94 -16.96 17.90 -17.76
C LYS A 94 -16.97 18.56 -16.38
N SER A 95 -18.09 18.48 -15.65
CA SER A 95 -18.24 18.97 -14.29
C SER A 95 -18.15 17.87 -13.22
N ASP A 96 -17.91 16.61 -13.62
CA ASP A 96 -17.90 15.47 -12.70
C ASP A 96 -16.59 15.40 -11.92
N ARG A 97 -16.61 16.00 -10.73
CA ARG A 97 -15.44 16.08 -9.84
C ARG A 97 -15.04 14.72 -9.28
N GLU A 98 -15.98 13.80 -9.06
CA GLU A 98 -15.66 12.45 -8.55
C GLU A 98 -14.96 11.62 -9.62
N ALA A 99 -15.47 11.62 -10.86
CA ALA A 99 -14.80 10.97 -11.98
C ALA A 99 -13.39 11.55 -12.21
N ALA A 100 -13.25 12.88 -12.14
CA ALA A 100 -11.96 13.55 -12.27
C ALA A 100 -10.96 13.11 -11.18
N ALA A 101 -11.43 13.02 -9.93
CA ALA A 101 -10.61 12.62 -8.78
C ALA A 101 -10.13 11.18 -8.89
N LEU A 102 -10.98 10.25 -9.32
CA LEU A 102 -10.61 8.85 -9.50
C LEU A 102 -9.47 8.70 -10.50
N VAL A 103 -9.56 9.39 -11.65
CA VAL A 103 -8.48 9.39 -12.65
C VAL A 103 -7.22 10.01 -12.10
N MET A 104 -7.35 11.12 -11.37
CA MET A 104 -6.22 11.81 -10.77
C MET A 104 -5.47 10.92 -9.78
N VAL A 105 -6.19 10.21 -8.89
CA VAL A 105 -5.59 9.27 -7.93
C VAL A 105 -4.82 8.17 -8.67
N ALA A 106 -5.46 7.51 -9.65
CA ALA A 106 -4.83 6.43 -10.40
C ALA A 106 -3.58 6.89 -11.18
N GLU A 107 -3.61 8.11 -11.76
CA GLU A 107 -2.42 8.67 -12.42
C GLU A 107 -1.33 9.04 -11.42
N MET A 108 -1.71 9.61 -10.27
CA MET A 108 -0.75 10.03 -9.27
C MET A 108 0.00 8.83 -8.67
N ASP A 109 -0.71 7.74 -8.37
CA ASP A 109 -0.11 6.50 -7.88
C ASP A 109 0.95 5.99 -8.87
N ARG A 110 0.62 5.94 -10.16
CA ARG A 110 1.57 5.52 -11.21
C ARG A 110 2.76 6.47 -11.30
N ARG A 111 2.55 7.78 -11.27
CA ARG A 111 3.63 8.77 -11.39
C ARG A 111 4.59 8.70 -10.21
N ILE A 112 4.06 8.59 -8.98
CA ILE A 112 4.87 8.45 -7.76
C ILE A 112 5.73 7.19 -7.85
N LEU A 113 5.12 6.04 -8.19
CA LEU A 113 5.85 4.79 -8.28
C LEU A 113 6.84 4.75 -9.45
N CYS A 114 6.55 5.40 -10.58
CA CYS A 114 7.54 5.59 -11.63
C CYS A 114 8.71 6.48 -11.15
N ALA A 115 8.44 7.54 -10.40
CA ALA A 115 9.49 8.37 -9.80
C ALA A 115 10.34 7.59 -8.78
N VAL A 116 9.74 6.68 -8.01
CA VAL A 116 10.47 5.72 -7.17
C VAL A 116 11.35 4.80 -8.03
N PHE A 117 10.78 4.22 -9.08
CA PHE A 117 11.52 3.38 -10.02
C PHE A 117 12.72 4.12 -10.59
N ASP A 118 12.55 5.39 -10.97
CA ASP A 118 13.58 6.22 -11.60
C ASP A 118 14.60 6.77 -10.57
N GLY A 119 14.34 6.62 -9.28
CA GLY A 119 15.19 7.10 -8.18
C GLY A 119 15.03 8.58 -7.88
N GLU A 120 13.97 9.22 -8.40
CA GLU A 120 13.59 10.60 -8.04
C GLU A 120 12.93 10.66 -6.66
N LEU A 121 12.25 9.58 -6.26
CA LEU A 121 11.67 9.40 -4.93
C LEU A 121 12.24 8.15 -4.25
N THR A 122 12.22 8.14 -2.92
CA THR A 122 12.69 7.02 -2.11
C THR A 122 11.55 6.52 -1.23
N LEU A 123 11.28 5.22 -1.31
CA LEU A 123 10.41 4.52 -0.36
C LEU A 123 11.20 4.23 0.92
N TYR A 124 10.51 4.28 2.05
CA TYR A 124 11.05 3.97 3.35
C TYR A 124 10.20 2.87 4.01
N ASP A 125 10.82 1.99 4.79
CA ASP A 125 10.08 1.00 5.57
C ASP A 125 9.46 1.62 6.83
N SER A 126 8.79 0.81 7.65
CA SER A 126 8.18 1.25 8.91
C SER A 126 9.19 1.68 9.99
N ALA A 127 10.50 1.42 9.78
CA ALA A 127 11.59 1.94 10.58
C ALA A 127 12.22 3.21 9.98
N PHE A 128 11.61 3.76 8.91
CA PHE A 128 12.08 4.90 8.14
C PHE A 128 13.46 4.70 7.51
N LEU A 129 13.82 3.45 7.20
CA LEU A 129 15.02 3.12 6.44
C LEU A 129 14.71 3.07 4.94
N PRO A 130 15.58 3.61 4.06
CA PRO A 130 15.39 3.53 2.62
C PRO A 130 15.24 2.08 2.15
N ILE A 131 14.18 1.82 1.38
CA ILE A 131 13.97 0.55 0.69
C ILE A 131 14.74 0.61 -0.62
N ASP A 132 15.68 -0.33 -0.80
CA ASP A 132 16.39 -0.49 -2.06
C ASP A 132 15.47 -1.11 -3.12
N VAL A 133 15.35 -0.43 -4.27
CA VAL A 133 14.58 -0.87 -5.44
C VAL A 133 15.47 -1.17 -6.65
N ALA A 134 16.79 -1.19 -6.49
CA ALA A 134 17.74 -1.40 -7.58
C ALA A 134 17.61 -2.81 -8.19
N GLY A 135 17.28 -3.81 -7.37
CA GLY A 135 17.02 -5.18 -7.83
C GLY A 135 15.81 -5.25 -8.77
N GLU A 136 14.71 -4.62 -8.38
CA GLU A 136 13.47 -4.53 -9.12
C GLU A 136 13.67 -3.77 -10.44
N ARG A 137 14.43 -2.66 -10.39
CA ARG A 137 14.83 -1.91 -11.58
C ARG A 137 15.59 -2.78 -12.57
N LYS A 138 16.65 -3.43 -12.11
CA LYS A 138 17.49 -4.30 -12.95
C LYS A 138 16.67 -5.45 -13.55
N ASN A 139 15.78 -6.05 -12.77
CA ASN A 139 14.93 -7.13 -13.25
C ASN A 139 13.90 -6.64 -14.28
N TYR A 140 13.29 -5.47 -14.08
CA TYR A 140 12.39 -4.86 -15.07
C TYR A 140 13.10 -4.45 -16.36
N GLU A 141 14.34 -3.96 -16.27
CA GLU A 141 15.13 -3.60 -17.45
C GLU A 141 15.47 -4.82 -18.30
N ALA A 142 15.83 -5.92 -17.63
CA ALA A 142 16.17 -7.21 -18.24
C ALA A 142 14.93 -7.95 -18.79
N HIS A 143 13.82 -7.93 -18.06
CA HIS A 143 12.61 -8.72 -18.35
C HIS A 143 11.32 -7.94 -18.12
N PRO A 144 11.07 -6.85 -18.87
CA PRO A 144 9.87 -6.04 -18.68
C PRO A 144 8.58 -6.85 -18.85
N GLU A 145 8.57 -7.86 -19.73
CA GLU A 145 7.44 -8.75 -20.00
C GLU A 145 6.91 -9.51 -18.77
N TYR A 146 7.76 -9.81 -17.77
CA TYR A 146 7.32 -10.50 -16.55
C TYR A 146 6.40 -9.65 -15.69
N TYR A 147 6.63 -8.33 -15.69
CA TYR A 147 5.80 -7.37 -14.97
C TYR A 147 4.53 -6.98 -15.76
N LEU A 148 4.43 -7.47 -17.00
CA LEU A 148 3.33 -7.21 -17.90
C LEU A 148 2.36 -8.39 -18.01
N ARG A 149 2.78 -9.62 -17.67
CA ARG A 149 1.88 -10.77 -17.55
C ARG A 149 1.01 -10.65 -16.29
N SER A 150 -0.29 -10.50 -16.49
CA SER A 150 -1.30 -10.58 -15.42
C SER A 150 -2.23 -11.76 -15.69
N ILE A 151 -2.30 -12.68 -14.73
CA ILE A 151 -3.51 -13.45 -14.36
C ILE A 151 -4.04 -14.43 -15.44
N GLU A 152 -3.28 -15.48 -15.79
CA GLU A 152 -3.80 -16.56 -16.67
C GLU A 152 -4.08 -17.89 -15.95
N SER A 153 -3.71 -18.08 -14.68
CA SER A 153 -3.53 -19.44 -14.16
C SER A 153 -4.35 -19.85 -12.92
N ARG A 154 -5.45 -19.17 -12.56
CA ARG A 154 -6.11 -19.47 -11.27
C ARG A 154 -7.65 -19.33 -11.20
N SER A 155 -8.41 -19.84 -12.17
CA SER A 155 -9.88 -19.89 -12.02
C SER A 155 -10.51 -21.12 -12.66
N GLN A 156 -10.90 -22.10 -11.83
CA GLN A 156 -11.94 -23.09 -12.15
C GLN A 156 -12.75 -23.36 -10.87
N GLY A 157 -14.06 -23.05 -10.87
CA GLY A 157 -14.95 -23.37 -9.76
C GLY A 157 -16.29 -22.64 -9.81
N THR A 158 -17.28 -23.27 -10.43
CA THR A 158 -18.67 -22.89 -10.73
C THR A 158 -19.58 -22.44 -9.57
N GLU A 159 -20.45 -21.47 -9.88
CA GLU A 159 -21.58 -20.92 -9.10
C GLU A 159 -22.85 -21.80 -9.08
N THR A 160 -23.74 -21.57 -8.09
CA THR A 160 -25.20 -21.54 -8.32
C THR A 160 -25.94 -20.77 -7.21
N GLU A 161 -26.82 -19.84 -7.61
CA GLU A 161 -27.60 -18.91 -6.75
C GLU A 161 -28.99 -19.45 -6.33
N THR A 162 -29.53 -18.95 -5.19
CA THR A 162 -30.90 -18.39 -5.03
C THR A 162 -31.11 -17.78 -3.61
N PRO A 163 -32.09 -16.86 -3.38
CA PRO A 163 -31.90 -15.70 -2.50
C PRO A 163 -32.74 -15.70 -1.19
N VAL A 164 -32.16 -15.30 -0.05
CA VAL A 164 -32.88 -14.77 1.13
C VAL A 164 -31.99 -13.77 1.89
N GLN A 165 -32.59 -12.69 2.38
CA GLN A 165 -32.01 -11.68 3.26
C GLN A 165 -31.46 -12.27 4.57
N THR A 166 -30.14 -12.42 4.73
CA THR A 166 -29.48 -12.58 6.04
C THR A 166 -27.99 -12.27 5.87
N ILE A 167 -27.35 -11.78 6.94
CA ILE A 167 -25.89 -11.72 7.22
C ILE A 167 -25.06 -12.31 6.07
N VAL A 168 -24.31 -11.44 5.38
CA VAL A 168 -23.43 -11.81 4.25
C VAL A 168 -22.75 -13.13 4.57
N PRO A 169 -22.98 -14.20 3.79
CA PRO A 169 -22.31 -15.46 4.03
C PRO A 169 -20.82 -15.17 3.83
N LEU A 170 -20.08 -15.27 4.93
CA LEU A 170 -18.63 -15.30 4.94
C LEU A 170 -18.21 -16.21 3.79
N SER A 171 -17.47 -15.68 2.82
CA SER A 171 -16.72 -16.56 1.93
C SER A 171 -15.96 -17.55 2.81
N SER A 172 -16.10 -18.84 2.53
CA SER A 172 -15.56 -19.94 3.35
C SER A 172 -14.02 -19.99 3.34
N CYS A 173 -13.35 -19.00 2.75
CA CYS A 173 -11.90 -18.97 2.68
C CYS A 173 -11.34 -18.55 4.05
N PRO A 174 -10.53 -19.41 4.70
CA PRO A 174 -9.83 -19.00 5.90
C PRO A 174 -8.88 -17.84 5.60
N VAL A 175 -8.85 -16.85 6.47
CA VAL A 175 -7.88 -15.74 6.44
C VAL A 175 -6.48 -16.31 6.39
N ALA A 176 -5.74 -15.96 5.34
CA ALA A 176 -4.36 -16.37 5.17
C ALA A 176 -3.45 -15.45 5.98
N LEU A 177 -2.97 -15.94 7.13
CA LEU A 177 -2.01 -15.21 7.94
C LEU A 177 -0.58 -15.48 7.43
N PRO A 178 0.24 -14.43 7.26
CA PRO A 178 1.64 -14.62 6.90
C PRO A 178 2.39 -15.36 8.01
N ASN A 179 3.33 -16.24 7.66
CA ASN A 179 4.26 -16.83 8.62
C ASN A 179 5.34 -15.83 9.06
N LYS A 180 4.91 -14.65 9.52
CA LYS A 180 5.74 -13.61 10.10
C LYS A 180 5.28 -13.39 11.53
N PRO A 181 6.17 -13.11 12.49
CA PRO A 181 5.76 -12.95 13.89
C PRO A 181 4.85 -11.72 14.13
N LEU A 182 4.88 -10.76 13.20
CA LEU A 182 4.21 -9.48 13.29
C LEU A 182 3.41 -9.19 12.01
N LEU A 183 2.25 -8.56 12.17
CA LEU A 183 1.33 -8.16 11.11
C LEU A 183 0.79 -6.76 11.40
N THR A 184 0.72 -5.88 10.40
CA THR A 184 0.13 -4.55 10.58
C THR A 184 -1.39 -4.64 10.73
N ALA A 185 -2.00 -3.62 11.35
CA ALA A 185 -3.46 -3.54 11.44
C ALA A 185 -4.11 -3.53 10.05
N ASP A 186 -3.52 -2.81 9.11
CA ASP A 186 -3.96 -2.79 7.71
C ASP A 186 -3.77 -4.15 7.03
N GLY A 187 -2.65 -4.82 7.26
CA GLY A 187 -2.41 -6.16 6.74
C GLY A 187 -3.44 -7.19 7.24
N LEU A 188 -3.84 -7.12 8.51
CA LEU A 188 -4.88 -7.98 9.06
C LEU A 188 -6.26 -7.65 8.47
N ALA A 189 -6.64 -6.37 8.45
CA ALA A 189 -7.93 -5.93 7.90
C ALA A 189 -8.07 -6.30 6.42
N GLN A 190 -6.99 -6.19 5.65
CA GLN A 190 -6.97 -6.55 4.24
C GLN A 190 -7.05 -8.07 4.04
N ALA A 191 -6.35 -8.86 4.85
CA ALA A 191 -6.45 -10.32 4.81
C ALA A 191 -7.87 -10.80 5.14
N ILE A 192 -8.56 -10.13 6.07
CA ILE A 192 -9.98 -10.38 6.38
C ILE A 192 -10.87 -10.02 5.19
N ALA A 193 -10.71 -8.83 4.62
CA ALA A 193 -11.53 -8.38 3.49
C ALA A 193 -11.44 -9.32 2.28
N PHE A 194 -10.22 -9.77 1.94
CA PHE A 194 -10.01 -10.77 0.88
C PHE A 194 -10.60 -12.14 1.22
N ALA A 195 -10.54 -12.55 2.48
CA ALA A 195 -11.13 -13.81 2.91
C ALA A 195 -12.67 -13.77 2.88
N MET A 196 -13.27 -12.58 3.06
CA MET A 196 -14.72 -12.42 3.17
C MET A 196 -15.41 -12.06 1.85
N VAL A 197 -14.69 -11.44 0.90
CA VAL A 197 -15.25 -11.00 -0.37
C VAL A 197 -14.43 -11.53 -1.53
N GLU A 198 -15.05 -12.40 -2.31
CA GLU A 198 -14.54 -12.76 -3.62
C GLU A 198 -14.79 -11.61 -4.59
N ILE A 199 -13.72 -11.03 -5.11
CA ILE A 199 -13.80 -10.01 -6.18
C ILE A 199 -13.70 -10.77 -7.49
N PRO A 200 -14.79 -10.87 -8.27
CA PRO A 200 -14.74 -11.54 -9.56
C PRO A 200 -13.79 -10.79 -10.49
N ASP A 201 -13.03 -11.53 -11.29
CA ASP A 201 -12.22 -10.95 -12.36
C ASP A 201 -13.07 -10.88 -13.65
N ASP A 202 -14.08 -10.00 -13.62
CA ASP A 202 -15.06 -9.86 -14.69
C ASP A 202 -15.04 -8.44 -15.29
N GLU A 203 -13.89 -8.12 -15.89
CA GLU A 203 -13.81 -7.08 -16.91
C GLU A 203 -14.64 -7.47 -18.14
N ILE A 204 -15.64 -6.66 -18.46
CA ILE A 204 -16.56 -6.87 -19.58
C ILE A 204 -16.20 -5.95 -20.74
N LEU A 205 -16.05 -6.52 -21.94
CA LEU A 205 -15.89 -5.77 -23.17
C LEU A 205 -17.13 -4.91 -23.43
N THR A 206 -16.92 -3.59 -23.47
CA THR A 206 -17.98 -2.60 -23.73
C THR A 206 -18.02 -2.19 -25.19
N THR A 207 -16.85 -1.96 -25.78
CA THR A 207 -16.72 -1.48 -27.14
C THR A 207 -15.35 -1.84 -27.69
N VAL A 208 -15.23 -1.86 -29.01
CA VAL A 208 -13.98 -2.06 -29.74
C VAL A 208 -13.76 -0.84 -30.61
N LYS A 209 -12.54 -0.33 -30.57
CA LYS A 209 -12.09 0.79 -31.39
C LYS A 209 -11.01 0.34 -32.36
N LYS A 210 -10.69 1.18 -33.34
CA LYS A 210 -9.52 0.96 -34.20
C LYS A 210 -8.35 1.82 -33.73
N ALA A 211 -7.18 1.21 -33.65
CA ALA A 211 -5.91 1.87 -33.43
C ALA A 211 -5.17 1.99 -34.76
N VAL A 212 -5.10 3.20 -35.30
CA VAL A 212 -4.46 3.51 -36.59
C VAL A 212 -3.04 4.00 -36.35
N PRO A 213 -2.01 3.38 -36.94
CA PRO A 213 -0.64 3.84 -36.79
C PRO A 213 -0.46 5.28 -37.32
N ALA A 214 0.08 6.17 -36.50
CA ALA A 214 0.35 7.57 -36.82
C ALA A 214 1.85 7.85 -37.09
N GLY A 215 2.70 6.82 -37.01
CA GLY A 215 4.16 6.92 -37.08
C GLY A 215 4.83 6.99 -35.70
N ALA A 216 6.13 6.72 -35.65
CA ALA A 216 6.96 6.78 -34.43
C ALA A 216 6.42 5.99 -33.20
N GLY A 217 5.70 4.89 -33.44
CA GLY A 217 5.09 4.06 -32.37
C GLY A 217 3.75 4.58 -31.84
N VAL A 218 3.30 5.75 -32.27
CA VAL A 218 2.04 6.35 -31.83
C VAL A 218 0.88 5.80 -32.67
N SER A 219 -0.26 5.52 -32.02
CA SER A 219 -1.51 5.15 -32.69
C SER A 219 -2.64 6.11 -32.31
N HIS A 220 -3.46 6.49 -33.29
CA HIS A 220 -4.71 7.22 -33.05
C HIS A 220 -5.84 6.23 -32.80
N ILE A 221 -6.63 6.49 -31.76
CA ILE A 221 -7.78 5.66 -31.40
C ILE A 221 -9.05 6.27 -31.97
N GLU A 222 -9.65 5.59 -32.94
CA GLU A 222 -10.84 6.05 -33.65
C GLU A 222 -12.00 5.06 -33.47
N SER A 223 -13.22 5.55 -33.69
CA SER A 223 -14.39 4.66 -33.77
C SER A 223 -14.35 3.83 -35.05
N LEU A 224 -14.80 2.58 -34.97
CA LEU A 224 -14.98 1.72 -36.14
C LEU A 224 -16.10 2.25 -37.03
N THR A 225 -15.81 2.42 -38.32
CA THR A 225 -16.79 2.80 -39.34
C THR A 225 -17.59 1.58 -39.81
N SER A 226 -18.66 1.81 -40.58
CA SER A 226 -19.45 0.72 -41.17
C SER A 226 -18.61 -0.22 -42.07
N ASP A 227 -17.65 0.34 -42.80
CA ASP A 227 -16.73 -0.44 -43.62
C ASP A 227 -15.74 -1.25 -42.78
N ASP A 228 -15.23 -0.67 -41.68
CA ASP A 228 -14.37 -1.39 -40.73
C ASP A 228 -15.12 -2.58 -40.12
N TRP A 229 -16.38 -2.39 -39.73
CA TRP A 229 -17.23 -3.47 -39.22
C TRP A 229 -17.55 -4.54 -40.27
N ARG A 230 -17.65 -4.18 -41.56
CA ARG A 230 -17.82 -5.17 -42.63
C ARG A 230 -16.55 -6.02 -42.77
N LEU A 231 -15.39 -5.38 -42.82
CA LEU A 231 -14.09 -6.05 -42.93
C LEU A 231 -13.84 -6.98 -41.72
N ILE A 232 -14.12 -6.50 -40.52
CA ILE A 232 -13.99 -7.29 -39.28
C ILE A 232 -14.86 -8.55 -39.36
N ARG A 233 -16.11 -8.43 -39.82
CA ARG A 233 -17.03 -9.59 -39.96
C ARG A 233 -16.54 -10.59 -41.01
N GLU A 234 -15.98 -10.11 -42.10
CA GLU A 234 -15.39 -10.95 -43.13
C GLU A 234 -14.17 -11.73 -42.60
N ILE A 235 -13.32 -11.08 -41.81
CA ILE A 235 -12.12 -11.70 -41.23
C ILE A 235 -12.47 -12.66 -40.09
N CYS A 236 -13.30 -12.23 -39.14
CA CYS A 236 -13.54 -12.96 -37.89
C CYS A 236 -14.78 -13.86 -37.94
N GLY A 237 -15.55 -13.82 -39.01
CA GLY A 237 -16.80 -14.59 -39.17
C GLY A 237 -17.97 -14.06 -38.35
N GLY A 238 -17.91 -12.80 -37.89
CA GLY A 238 -18.94 -12.19 -37.04
C GLY A 238 -18.44 -10.96 -36.31
N ASN A 239 -19.29 -10.39 -35.46
CA ASN A 239 -18.90 -9.34 -34.52
C ASN A 239 -18.23 -9.98 -33.30
N PRO A 240 -17.39 -9.23 -32.53
CA PRO A 240 -16.87 -9.73 -31.28
C PRO A 240 -18.05 -10.08 -30.36
N PRO A 241 -17.97 -11.19 -29.61
CA PRO A 241 -18.98 -11.49 -28.60
C PRO A 241 -18.97 -10.34 -27.59
N ALA A 242 -20.07 -9.62 -27.46
CA ALA A 242 -20.22 -8.53 -26.50
C ALA A 242 -21.58 -8.70 -25.81
N PRO A 243 -21.62 -8.74 -24.46
CA PRO A 243 -20.49 -8.67 -23.52
C PRO A 243 -19.61 -9.94 -23.52
N CYS A 244 -18.29 -9.80 -23.37
CA CYS A 244 -17.38 -10.92 -23.11
C CYS A 244 -16.22 -10.52 -22.19
N SER A 245 -15.55 -11.50 -21.59
CA SER A 245 -14.33 -11.30 -20.81
C SER A 245 -13.13 -10.93 -21.69
N ARG A 246 -12.02 -10.51 -21.09
CA ARG A 246 -10.75 -10.27 -21.79
C ARG A 246 -10.27 -11.52 -22.54
N ALA A 247 -10.24 -12.66 -21.88
CA ALA A 247 -9.89 -13.95 -22.51
C ALA A 247 -10.84 -14.30 -23.69
N GLY A 248 -12.14 -14.00 -23.54
CA GLY A 248 -13.11 -14.16 -24.62
C GLY A 248 -12.80 -13.28 -25.84
N PHE A 249 -12.38 -12.03 -25.61
CA PHE A 249 -11.98 -11.12 -26.68
C PHE A 249 -10.65 -11.49 -27.31
N GLU A 250 -9.67 -11.99 -26.55
CA GLU A 250 -8.35 -12.37 -27.08
C GLU A 250 -8.43 -13.42 -28.17
N SER A 251 -9.31 -14.42 -28.01
CA SER A 251 -9.57 -15.43 -29.04
C SER A 251 -10.12 -14.81 -30.34
N TYR A 252 -10.91 -13.76 -30.23
CA TYR A 252 -11.43 -13.00 -31.38
C TYR A 252 -10.34 -12.13 -32.01
N TRP A 253 -9.57 -11.45 -31.17
CA TRP A 253 -8.46 -10.59 -31.56
C TRP A 253 -7.35 -11.36 -32.29
N ALA A 254 -7.04 -12.58 -31.84
CA ALA A 254 -6.08 -13.47 -32.47
C ALA A 254 -6.47 -13.81 -33.92
N LYS A 255 -7.76 -14.05 -34.19
CA LYS A 255 -8.26 -14.30 -35.56
C LYS A 255 -8.05 -13.08 -36.46
N PHE A 256 -8.38 -11.89 -35.95
CA PHE A 256 -8.16 -10.65 -36.68
C PHE A 256 -6.68 -10.43 -37.01
N ASN A 257 -5.79 -10.69 -36.06
CA ASN A 257 -4.34 -10.52 -36.22
C ASN A 257 -3.69 -11.54 -37.16
N ALA A 258 -4.24 -12.75 -37.24
CA ALA A 258 -3.71 -13.81 -38.10
C ALA A 258 -4.14 -13.70 -39.57
N ALA A 259 -5.08 -12.81 -39.90
CA ALA A 259 -5.66 -12.73 -41.24
C ALA A 259 -4.67 -12.13 -42.27
N THR A 260 -4.54 -12.78 -43.42
CA THR A 260 -3.65 -12.32 -44.50
C THR A 260 -4.09 -11.01 -45.15
N ASN A 261 -5.39 -10.70 -45.10
CA ASN A 261 -5.98 -9.44 -45.57
C ASN A 261 -6.18 -8.42 -44.43
N ARG A 262 -5.51 -8.59 -43.28
CA ARG A 262 -5.64 -7.67 -42.15
C ARG A 262 -5.21 -6.26 -42.55
N PRO A 263 -5.99 -5.23 -42.19
CA PRO A 263 -5.57 -3.85 -42.39
C PRO A 263 -4.36 -3.49 -41.53
N ALA A 264 -3.72 -2.36 -41.84
CA ALA A 264 -2.55 -1.87 -41.09
C ALA A 264 -2.90 -1.46 -39.65
N TRP A 265 -4.17 -1.15 -39.37
CA TRP A 265 -4.68 -0.82 -38.04
C TRP A 265 -5.02 -2.06 -37.21
N SER A 266 -5.08 -1.92 -35.87
CA SER A 266 -5.45 -2.99 -34.94
C SER A 266 -6.76 -2.71 -34.20
N LEU A 267 -7.36 -3.74 -33.63
CA LEU A 267 -8.50 -3.60 -32.73
C LEU A 267 -8.01 -3.25 -31.33
N GLU A 268 -8.61 -2.22 -30.74
CA GLU A 268 -8.36 -1.73 -29.38
C GLU A 268 -9.62 -1.95 -28.52
N PRO A 269 -9.61 -2.95 -27.61
CA PRO A 269 -10.77 -3.22 -26.77
C PRO A 269 -10.88 -2.21 -25.62
N LYS A 270 -12.11 -1.88 -25.25
CA LYS A 270 -12.41 -1.16 -24.00
C LYS A 270 -13.19 -2.05 -23.05
N PHE A 271 -12.61 -2.32 -21.90
CA PHE A 271 -13.26 -3.07 -20.82
C PHE A 271 -13.81 -2.11 -19.76
N ARG A 272 -14.88 -2.53 -19.09
CA ARG A 272 -15.33 -1.96 -17.83
C ARG A 272 -15.41 -3.07 -16.79
N TYR A 273 -15.26 -2.72 -15.53
CA TYR A 273 -15.65 -3.62 -14.44
C TYR A 273 -17.15 -3.88 -14.51
N SER A 274 -17.55 -5.14 -14.34
CA SER A 274 -18.97 -5.45 -14.23
C SER A 274 -19.57 -4.78 -13.00
N ASP A 275 -20.90 -4.69 -12.99
CA ASP A 275 -21.61 -4.19 -11.83
C ASP A 275 -21.40 -5.13 -10.61
N ALA A 276 -21.15 -6.41 -10.84
CA ALA A 276 -20.82 -7.40 -9.80
C ALA A 276 -19.42 -7.17 -9.22
N MET A 277 -18.41 -6.91 -10.07
CA MET A 277 -17.06 -6.53 -9.63
C MET A 277 -17.08 -5.26 -8.80
N VAL A 278 -17.78 -4.24 -9.27
CA VAL A 278 -17.88 -2.94 -8.58
C VAL A 278 -18.54 -3.13 -7.23
N LYS A 279 -19.62 -3.92 -7.16
CA LYS A 279 -20.28 -4.27 -5.91
C LYS A 279 -19.36 -5.05 -4.96
N ALA A 280 -18.61 -6.02 -5.46
CA ALA A 280 -17.65 -6.79 -4.67
C ALA A 280 -16.50 -5.92 -4.18
N GLN A 281 -15.95 -5.03 -5.01
CA GLN A 281 -14.89 -4.09 -4.61
C GLN A 281 -15.38 -3.13 -3.51
N ASN A 282 -16.61 -2.64 -3.62
CA ASN A 282 -17.21 -1.79 -2.59
C ASN A 282 -17.40 -2.57 -1.28
N ALA A 283 -17.92 -3.80 -1.34
CA ALA A 283 -18.09 -4.65 -0.17
C ALA A 283 -16.74 -5.01 0.49
N HIS A 284 -15.71 -5.30 -0.31
CA HIS A 284 -14.35 -5.53 0.16
C HIS A 284 -13.83 -4.31 0.92
N ASN A 285 -13.98 -3.11 0.34
CA ASN A 285 -13.54 -1.87 0.96
C ASN A 285 -14.29 -1.58 2.27
N GLU A 286 -15.59 -1.86 2.30
CA GLU A 286 -16.41 -1.70 3.51
C GLU A 286 -15.92 -2.63 4.64
N ILE A 287 -15.71 -3.91 4.36
CA ILE A 287 -15.21 -4.89 5.34
C ILE A 287 -13.80 -4.50 5.82
N TYR A 288 -12.93 -4.10 4.89
CA TYR A 288 -11.60 -3.60 5.22
C TYR A 288 -11.67 -2.43 6.21
N LEU A 289 -12.48 -1.40 5.93
CA LEU A 289 -12.61 -0.23 6.79
C LEU A 289 -13.19 -0.59 8.16
N GLN A 290 -14.23 -1.44 8.19
CA GLN A 290 -14.87 -1.90 9.42
C GLN A 290 -13.86 -2.63 10.32
N HIS A 291 -13.09 -3.57 9.78
CA HIS A 291 -12.11 -4.32 10.57
C HIS A 291 -10.93 -3.46 10.98
N ARG A 292 -10.46 -2.53 10.13
CA ARG A 292 -9.41 -1.58 10.49
C ARG A 292 -9.83 -0.72 11.69
N GLU A 293 -11.05 -0.17 11.66
CA GLU A 293 -11.59 0.62 12.77
C GLU A 293 -11.75 -0.22 14.04
N GLN A 294 -12.27 -1.44 13.90
CA GLN A 294 -12.48 -2.36 15.01
C GLN A 294 -11.17 -2.78 15.70
N ILE A 295 -10.12 -3.04 14.91
CA ILE A 295 -8.77 -3.30 15.41
C ILE A 295 -8.24 -2.07 16.16
N GLY A 296 -8.38 -0.88 15.57
CA GLY A 296 -8.02 0.38 16.24
C GLY A 296 -8.75 0.59 17.57
N GLN A 297 -10.02 0.20 17.65
CA GLN A 297 -10.79 0.25 18.90
C GLN A 297 -10.25 -0.73 19.95
N TRP A 298 -9.88 -1.95 19.56
CA TRP A 298 -9.29 -2.90 20.50
C TRP A 298 -7.97 -2.43 21.09
N VAL A 299 -7.17 -1.74 20.29
CA VAL A 299 -5.93 -1.11 20.76
C VAL A 299 -6.25 -0.02 21.79
N ARG A 300 -7.22 0.85 21.51
CA ARG A 300 -7.65 1.91 22.46
C ARG A 300 -8.23 1.34 23.75
N ASP A 301 -8.97 0.24 23.67
CA ASP A 301 -9.55 -0.47 24.81
C ASP A 301 -8.50 -1.28 25.61
N GLY A 302 -7.25 -1.37 25.13
CA GLY A 302 -6.21 -2.20 25.74
C GLY A 302 -6.44 -3.71 25.59
N LYS A 303 -7.35 -4.12 24.69
CA LYS A 303 -7.63 -5.53 24.36
C LYS A 303 -6.62 -6.12 23.39
N LEU A 304 -5.96 -5.26 22.61
CA LEU A 304 -4.91 -5.63 21.67
C LEU A 304 -3.68 -4.78 21.95
N SER A 305 -2.55 -5.42 22.21
CA SER A 305 -1.27 -4.72 22.35
C SER A 305 -0.60 -4.62 20.99
N LEU A 306 -0.14 -3.43 20.64
CA LEU A 306 0.72 -3.26 19.47
C LEU A 306 2.18 -3.22 19.90
N VAL A 307 3.04 -3.73 19.04
CA VAL A 307 4.49 -3.68 19.18
C VAL A 307 5.08 -3.14 17.89
N THR A 308 5.97 -2.16 17.99
CA THR A 308 6.74 -1.70 16.84
C THR A 308 7.64 -2.83 16.31
N SER A 309 8.22 -2.64 15.12
CA SER A 309 9.22 -3.57 14.56
C SER A 309 10.43 -3.80 15.49
N ALA A 310 10.72 -2.85 16.39
CA ALA A 310 11.75 -2.94 17.42
C ALA A 310 11.29 -3.68 18.70
N GLY A 311 10.06 -4.21 18.74
CA GLY A 311 9.48 -4.90 19.88
C GLY A 311 9.05 -4.00 21.04
N ILE A 312 8.85 -2.71 20.78
CA ILE A 312 8.43 -1.73 21.80
C ILE A 312 6.90 -1.62 21.76
N GLU A 313 6.26 -1.75 22.92
CA GLU A 313 4.81 -1.55 23.01
C GLU A 313 4.42 -0.14 22.58
N THR A 314 3.38 -0.05 21.76
CA THR A 314 2.82 1.21 21.27
C THR A 314 1.30 1.14 21.29
N THR A 315 0.68 2.30 21.34
CA THR A 315 -0.77 2.47 21.15
C THR A 315 -1.09 3.10 19.79
N ASN A 316 -0.07 3.41 18.99
CA ASN A 316 -0.23 3.98 17.66
C ASN A 316 -0.44 2.85 16.63
N PRO A 317 -1.65 2.72 16.05
CA PRO A 317 -1.96 1.69 15.05
C PRO A 317 -1.20 1.87 13.73
N ASP A 318 -0.69 3.07 13.45
CA ASP A 318 0.05 3.35 12.20
C ASP A 318 1.54 2.95 12.31
N GLU A 319 2.07 2.75 13.52
CA GLU A 319 3.48 2.39 13.79
C GLU A 319 3.61 1.02 14.45
N GLY A 320 2.50 0.49 14.95
CA GLY A 320 2.42 -0.73 15.74
C GLY A 320 1.99 -1.93 14.90
N CYS A 321 2.73 -3.02 15.04
CA CYS A 321 2.34 -4.32 14.54
C CYS A 321 1.61 -5.12 15.62
N ILE A 322 0.69 -5.94 15.18
CA ILE A 322 -0.02 -6.94 15.96
C ILE A 322 0.82 -8.22 15.94
N ARG A 323 1.03 -8.86 17.09
CA ARG A 323 1.63 -10.20 17.10
C ARG A 323 0.67 -11.17 16.45
N ILE A 324 1.17 -12.14 15.70
CA ILE A 324 0.27 -13.13 15.06
C ILE A 324 -0.60 -13.86 16.07
N ALA A 325 -0.12 -14.14 17.29
CA ALA A 325 -0.95 -14.73 18.34
C ALA A 325 -2.16 -13.84 18.71
N ASP A 326 -1.97 -12.52 18.78
CA ASP A 326 -3.03 -11.56 19.07
C ASP A 326 -3.96 -11.37 17.88
N ALA A 327 -3.43 -11.43 16.65
CA ALA A 327 -4.24 -11.44 15.42
C ALA A 327 -5.13 -12.70 15.34
N LYS A 328 -4.60 -13.87 15.71
CA LYS A 328 -5.36 -15.12 15.82
C LYS A 328 -6.47 -15.01 16.87
N ALA A 329 -6.15 -14.49 18.06
CA ALA A 329 -7.13 -14.25 19.11
C ALA A 329 -8.24 -13.27 18.68
N TYR A 330 -7.89 -12.23 17.92
CA TYR A 330 -8.86 -11.32 17.30
C TYR A 330 -9.79 -12.08 16.34
N LEU A 331 -9.25 -12.88 15.41
CA LEU A 331 -10.04 -13.66 14.46
C LEU A 331 -10.94 -14.68 15.17
N ASP A 332 -10.44 -15.36 16.20
CA ASP A 332 -11.20 -16.29 17.03
C ASP A 332 -12.39 -15.61 17.71
N GLN A 333 -12.21 -14.39 18.23
CA GLN A 333 -13.28 -13.62 18.88
C GLN A 333 -14.45 -13.30 17.93
N TYR A 334 -14.17 -13.14 16.63
CA TYR A 334 -15.18 -12.91 15.60
C TYR A 334 -15.57 -14.19 14.85
N CYS A 335 -15.11 -15.36 15.30
CA CYS A 335 -15.34 -16.65 14.65
C CYS A 335 -14.92 -16.67 13.16
N ILE A 336 -13.88 -15.92 12.81
CA ILE A 336 -13.34 -15.86 11.45
C ILE A 336 -12.29 -16.97 11.30
N PRO A 337 -12.49 -17.95 10.40
CA PRO A 337 -11.52 -19.02 10.21
C PRO A 337 -10.21 -18.47 9.64
N TYR A 338 -9.07 -19.04 10.05
CA TYR A 338 -7.76 -18.66 9.54
C TYR A 338 -6.84 -19.86 9.31
N ARG A 339 -5.82 -19.64 8.50
CA ARG A 339 -4.72 -20.60 8.24
C ARG A 339 -3.39 -19.86 8.21
N ASP A 340 -2.35 -20.52 8.68
CA ASP A 340 -0.98 -20.05 8.49
C ASP A 340 -0.54 -20.35 7.05
N THR A 341 0.13 -19.40 6.40
CA THR A 341 0.74 -19.61 5.09
C THR A 341 2.14 -20.17 5.26
N GLU A 342 2.37 -21.43 4.90
CA GLU A 342 3.72 -22.00 4.88
C GLU A 342 4.58 -21.24 3.86
N GLU A 343 5.73 -20.73 4.28
CA GLU A 343 6.75 -20.24 3.34
C GLU A 343 7.28 -21.46 2.57
N THR A 344 6.78 -21.69 1.36
CA THR A 344 7.52 -22.49 0.38
C THR A 344 8.79 -21.74 0.03
N ALA A 345 9.87 -22.07 0.74
CA ALA A 345 11.23 -21.67 0.39
C ALA A 345 11.60 -22.32 -0.96
N GLU A 346 11.75 -21.46 -1.97
CA GLU A 346 12.40 -21.66 -3.28
C GLU A 346 11.85 -22.72 -4.25
N GLY A 347 11.77 -22.30 -5.52
CA GLY A 347 11.26 -23.13 -6.61
C GLY A 347 12.21 -24.25 -7.04
N THR A 348 11.64 -25.42 -7.32
CA THR A 348 12.01 -26.28 -8.46
C THR A 348 10.96 -27.37 -8.65
N GLY A 349 10.50 -27.54 -9.90
CA GLY A 349 10.04 -28.83 -10.41
C GLY A 349 8.59 -29.24 -10.16
N ASN A 350 7.80 -29.22 -11.23
CA ASN A 350 6.62 -30.06 -11.39
C ASN A 350 6.88 -31.51 -10.95
N SER A 351 6.02 -32.07 -10.10
CA SER A 351 5.48 -33.42 -10.32
C SER A 351 4.24 -33.67 -9.48
N LEU A 352 3.17 -34.06 -10.16
CA LEU A 352 2.03 -34.79 -9.61
C LEU A 352 2.48 -36.07 -8.89
N SER A 353 1.84 -36.37 -7.75
CA SER A 353 1.43 -37.72 -7.29
C SER A 353 0.53 -37.51 -6.06
N VAL A 354 -0.80 -37.66 -6.15
CA VAL A 354 -1.58 -38.91 -6.05
C VAL A 354 -1.16 -39.81 -4.87
N ASN A 355 -2.06 -39.85 -3.86
CA ASN A 355 -2.33 -40.86 -2.83
C ASN A 355 -1.19 -41.53 -2.06
N GLY A 356 -1.22 -41.39 -0.72
CA GLY A 356 -0.44 -42.24 0.19
C GLY A 356 -0.62 -41.94 1.67
N LYS A 357 -1.58 -42.63 2.29
CA LYS A 357 -1.86 -42.75 3.73
C LYS A 357 -0.64 -43.32 4.51
N LEU A 358 -0.38 -42.81 5.74
CA LEU A 358 0.11 -43.51 6.97
C LEU A 358 0.59 -42.45 7.99
N ALA A 359 -0.12 -42.22 9.10
CA ALA A 359 -0.07 -42.94 10.38
C ALA A 359 1.15 -42.59 11.28
N PHE A 360 0.86 -41.75 12.28
CA PHE A 360 1.27 -41.83 13.70
C PHE A 360 2.61 -42.50 14.08
N VAL A 361 3.53 -41.71 14.67
CA VAL A 361 4.42 -42.17 15.75
C VAL A 361 4.60 -41.02 16.77
N GLU A 362 3.97 -41.18 17.93
CA GLU A 362 4.37 -40.55 19.20
C GLU A 362 5.71 -41.09 19.67
N SER A 363 6.54 -40.21 20.26
CA SER A 363 7.55 -40.41 21.34
C SER A 363 8.64 -39.34 21.18
N GLY A 364 9.05 -38.51 22.12
CA GLY A 364 8.72 -38.31 23.53
C GLY A 364 9.76 -37.36 24.15
N ALA A 365 9.31 -36.58 25.13
CA ALA A 365 10.03 -36.15 26.34
C ALA A 365 11.24 -35.17 26.32
N ARG A 366 11.01 -34.08 27.07
CA ARG A 366 11.87 -33.36 28.04
C ARG A 366 12.74 -32.18 27.57
N GLY A 367 12.30 -31.00 28.02
CA GLY A 367 13.12 -29.82 28.27
C GLY A 367 12.35 -28.82 29.13
N VAL A 368 12.29 -29.06 30.45
CA VAL A 368 11.76 -28.10 31.43
C VAL A 368 12.70 -26.91 31.52
N GLY A 369 12.17 -25.70 31.26
CA GLY A 369 12.87 -24.43 31.43
C GLY A 369 11.90 -23.34 31.83
N SER A 370 11.75 -23.16 33.14
CA SER A 370 11.00 -22.11 33.83
C SER A 370 11.10 -20.72 33.16
N SER A 371 9.98 -20.16 32.70
CA SER A 371 9.86 -18.71 32.49
C SER A 371 9.11 -18.11 33.67
N ALA A 372 9.88 -17.51 34.58
CA ALA A 372 9.38 -16.66 35.64
C ALA A 372 8.55 -15.52 35.04
N ALA A 373 7.43 -15.19 35.70
CA ALA A 373 6.63 -14.02 35.40
C ALA A 373 7.54 -12.78 35.34
N ALA A 374 7.57 -12.09 34.19
CA ALA A 374 8.30 -10.85 34.03
C ALA A 374 7.66 -9.78 34.91
N ILE A 375 8.26 -9.56 36.09
CA ILE A 375 7.91 -8.46 36.97
C ILE A 375 8.19 -7.16 36.19
N GLN A 376 7.12 -6.42 35.87
CA GLN A 376 7.21 -5.13 35.18
C GLN A 376 7.93 -4.13 36.08
N GLU A 377 9.16 -3.76 35.70
CA GLU A 377 9.96 -2.73 36.38
C GLU A 377 9.43 -1.33 36.00
N THR A 378 9.15 -0.50 36.99
CA THR A 378 8.72 0.89 36.76
C THR A 378 9.85 1.71 36.13
N PRO A 379 9.56 2.82 35.40
CA PRO A 379 10.59 3.65 34.79
C PRO A 379 11.61 4.24 35.79
N GLN A 380 11.20 4.41 37.05
CA GLN A 380 12.06 4.92 38.13
C GLN A 380 12.99 3.82 38.66
N GLU A 381 12.48 2.61 38.88
CA GLU A 381 13.27 1.43 39.26
C GLU A 381 14.32 1.12 38.18
N ARG A 382 13.92 1.20 36.90
CA ARG A 382 14.85 1.01 35.78
C ARG A 382 15.99 2.02 35.78
N ARG A 383 15.72 3.29 36.10
CA ARG A 383 16.77 4.32 36.23
C ARG A 383 17.69 4.04 37.41
N GLN A 384 17.15 3.62 38.55
CA GLN A 384 17.93 3.26 39.72
C GLN A 384 18.83 2.06 39.44
N ARG A 385 18.31 1.01 38.79
CA ARG A 385 19.08 -0.16 38.35
C ARG A 385 20.21 0.21 37.41
N VAL A 386 19.93 1.02 36.39
CA VAL A 386 20.95 1.49 35.43
C VAL A 386 22.03 2.32 36.14
N THR A 387 21.63 3.21 37.07
CA THR A 387 22.57 4.01 37.86
C THR A 387 23.47 3.13 38.74
N ALA A 388 22.90 2.09 39.37
CA ALA A 388 23.65 1.15 40.20
C ALA A 388 24.66 0.32 39.39
N VAL A 389 24.30 -0.13 38.18
CA VAL A 389 25.21 -0.88 37.30
C VAL A 389 26.32 0.03 36.77
N VAL A 390 26.02 1.28 36.42
CA VAL A 390 27.04 2.27 36.02
C VAL A 390 28.03 2.54 37.15
N ALA A 391 27.55 2.66 38.40
CA ALA A 391 28.41 2.82 39.56
C ALA A 391 29.33 1.60 39.79
N ARG A 392 28.80 0.37 39.61
CA ARG A 392 29.58 -0.88 39.71
C ARG A 392 30.73 -0.95 38.70
N HIS A 393 30.54 -0.37 37.51
CA HIS A 393 31.56 -0.27 36.46
C HIS A 393 32.43 0.99 36.53
N GLY A 394 32.46 1.69 37.68
CA GLY A 394 33.29 2.88 37.87
C GLY A 394 32.96 4.03 36.91
N GLY A 395 31.69 4.14 36.48
CA GLY A 395 31.25 5.14 35.50
C GLY A 395 31.45 4.74 34.04
N ASN A 396 31.97 3.54 33.76
CA ASN A 396 32.13 3.05 32.39
C ASN A 396 30.77 2.65 31.77
N MET A 397 30.19 3.59 31.01
CA MET A 397 28.89 3.42 30.37
C MET A 397 28.84 2.28 29.36
N ALA A 398 29.95 1.96 28.68
CA ALA A 398 30.00 0.88 27.69
C ALA A 398 30.02 -0.51 28.35
N ALA A 399 30.68 -0.64 29.51
CA ALA A 399 30.63 -1.85 30.30
C ALA A 399 29.23 -2.07 30.92
N ALA A 400 28.63 -1.01 31.48
CA ALA A 400 27.27 -1.05 32.00
C ALA A 400 26.22 -1.38 30.91
N ALA A 401 26.37 -0.80 29.71
CA ALA A 401 25.53 -1.08 28.55
C ALA A 401 25.53 -2.56 28.16
N ARG A 402 26.72 -3.20 28.12
CA ARG A 402 26.87 -4.63 27.82
C ARG A 402 26.20 -5.52 28.87
N GLU A 403 26.32 -5.19 30.16
CA GLU A 403 25.65 -5.95 31.22
C GLU A 403 24.12 -5.80 31.17
N LEU A 404 23.62 -4.62 30.82
CA LEU A 404 22.20 -4.32 30.78
C LEU A 404 21.51 -4.71 29.46
N GLY A 405 22.26 -5.14 28.44
CA GLY A 405 21.72 -5.42 27.11
C GLY A 405 21.11 -4.21 26.41
N ILE A 406 21.60 -2.99 26.69
CA ILE A 406 21.13 -1.73 26.09
C ILE A 406 22.30 -0.94 25.50
N THR A 407 22.03 0.08 24.68
CA THR A 407 23.09 0.91 24.10
C THR A 407 23.70 1.89 25.11
N GLY A 408 24.97 2.27 24.91
CA GLY A 408 25.65 3.26 25.76
C GLY A 408 24.96 4.63 25.77
N GLU A 409 24.36 5.04 24.65
CA GLU A 409 23.58 6.27 24.57
C GLU A 409 22.31 6.19 25.44
N ARG A 410 21.68 5.02 25.50
CA ARG A 410 20.51 4.80 26.36
C ARG A 410 20.88 4.84 27.85
N VAL A 411 22.02 4.30 28.23
CA VAL A 411 22.56 4.45 29.59
C VAL A 411 22.74 5.93 29.93
N ARG A 412 23.33 6.71 29.03
CA ARG A 412 23.56 8.16 29.23
C ARG A 412 22.25 8.93 29.44
N GLN A 413 21.23 8.67 28.63
CA GLN A 413 19.91 9.29 28.77
C GLN A 413 19.21 8.94 30.09
N LEU A 414 19.43 7.73 30.62
CA LEU A 414 18.80 7.27 31.85
C LEU A 414 19.49 7.78 33.12
N VAL A 415 20.79 8.09 33.04
CA VAL A 415 21.60 8.60 34.16
C VAL A 415 21.62 10.14 34.20
N THR A 416 21.44 10.82 33.06
CA THR A 416 21.46 12.29 33.02
C THR A 416 20.14 12.85 33.59
N PRO A 417 20.18 13.69 34.63
CA PRO A 417 18.96 14.32 35.16
C PRO A 417 18.33 15.20 34.06
N LYS A 418 17.03 15.01 33.79
CA LYS A 418 16.28 15.91 32.90
C LYS A 418 16.41 17.33 33.45
N SER A 419 17.10 18.22 32.75
CA SER A 419 17.11 19.64 33.11
C SER A 419 15.68 20.16 32.98
N LYS A 420 15.15 20.73 34.06
CA LYS A 420 13.93 21.54 33.99
C LYS A 420 14.29 22.78 33.18
N SER A 421 13.95 22.77 31.88
CA SER A 421 13.96 23.98 31.06
C SER A 421 12.96 24.96 31.67
N SER A 422 13.47 25.94 32.40
CA SER A 422 12.69 27.08 32.90
C SER A 422 12.40 28.01 31.72
N ARG A 423 11.17 27.96 31.19
CA ARG A 423 10.69 28.98 30.24
C ARG A 423 10.38 30.24 31.04
N THR A 424 11.22 31.26 30.90
CA THR A 424 10.95 32.63 31.34
C THR A 424 9.70 33.13 30.60
N ALA A 425 8.71 33.61 31.34
CA ALA A 425 7.44 34.08 30.79
C ALA A 425 7.67 35.23 29.79
N THR A 426 7.27 35.04 28.53
CA THR A 426 7.18 36.09 27.53
C THR A 426 5.89 36.90 27.69
N ASN A 427 6.04 38.20 27.47
CA ASN A 427 5.09 39.28 27.64
C ASN A 427 3.74 39.04 26.92
N PRO A 428 2.57 39.10 27.60
CA PRO A 428 1.27 38.72 27.02
C PRO A 428 0.71 39.68 25.95
N ASN A 429 1.43 40.75 25.58
CA ASN A 429 0.93 41.79 24.67
C ASN A 429 1.75 41.99 23.38
N ASP A 430 2.62 41.05 22.99
CA ASP A 430 3.32 41.11 21.69
C ASP A 430 2.94 39.91 20.79
N PRO A 431 2.00 40.08 19.84
CA PRO A 431 1.59 39.02 18.93
C PRO A 431 2.61 38.73 17.81
N PHE A 432 3.75 39.43 17.74
CA PHE A 432 4.73 39.27 16.65
C PHE A 432 6.16 38.99 17.09
N ASN A 433 6.42 38.89 18.39
CA ASN A 433 7.71 38.49 18.97
C ASN A 433 8.92 39.11 18.24
N ARG A 434 8.85 40.41 17.95
CA ARG A 434 9.86 41.10 17.13
C ARG A 434 11.03 41.45 18.04
N THR A 435 12.14 40.75 17.87
CA THR A 435 13.41 41.08 18.54
C THR A 435 13.83 42.50 18.16
N PRO A 436 14.06 43.42 19.12
CA PRO A 436 14.53 44.75 18.79
C PRO A 436 15.98 44.68 18.27
N LEU A 437 16.18 45.13 17.03
CA LEU A 437 17.50 45.37 16.43
C LEU A 437 18.34 46.25 17.36
N THR A 438 19.45 45.71 17.84
CA THR A 438 20.45 46.43 18.62
C THR A 438 21.07 47.54 17.78
N LYS A 439 20.84 48.79 18.17
CA LYS A 439 21.52 49.96 17.62
C LYS A 439 23.01 49.86 17.91
N SER A 440 23.81 49.64 16.86
CA SER A 440 25.26 49.83 16.89
C SER A 440 25.58 51.30 17.21
N LYS A 441 26.21 51.52 18.37
CA LYS A 441 26.79 52.80 18.74
C LYS A 441 28.02 53.06 17.87
N ARG A 442 27.91 54.08 17.03
CA ARG A 442 29.06 54.74 16.39
C ARG A 442 29.60 55.76 17.39
N THR A 443 30.83 55.58 17.85
CA THR A 443 31.61 56.64 18.52
C THR A 443 33.00 56.68 17.91
N LYS A 444 33.44 57.91 17.63
CA LYS A 444 34.81 58.30 17.30
C LYS A 444 35.76 57.99 18.46
#